data_AF-A0A947R7V7-F1
#
_entry.id   AF-A0A947R7V7-F1
#
_cell.length_a   1.000
_cell.length_b   1.000
_cell.length_c   1.000
_cell.angle_alpha   90.00
_cell.angle_beta   90.00
_cell.angle_gamma   90.00
#
_symmetry.space_group_name_H-M   'P 1'
#
loop_
_entity.id
_entity.type
_entity.pdbx_description
1 polymer ?
#
loop_
_entity_poly.entity_id
_entity_poly.type
_entity_poly.pdbx_seq_one_letter_code
_entity_poly.pdbx_strand_id
1 'polypeptide(L)'
;MKKPLFFFLMVSACVLIGAISLFSQNRTALIEQNESLFKTLQSVHHLTVKQIEDVRKIFARSGYIGQGNPSMTKHPVSIDQCEEKLKQAGVMYENPVFEKICGEKYMAPLYNPAVEHPEDACDCIDQFEFPDIPCIYPVVWVRAKEAAEICEAMGKRLCDAHEWEGACEGCLEPPDYRFDLAMGQTPEKAIQKMREAHNQKYKARKSWSYGPDYQKGICGSASEKSPG
;
A
#
# COMPACT_ATOMS: atom_id res chain seq x y z
N MET A 1 29.50 -49.61 -32.93
CA MET A 1 29.55 -48.47 -32.00
C MET A 1 28.16 -47.85 -31.90
N LYS A 2 27.40 -48.20 -30.85
CA LYS A 2 26.06 -47.63 -30.57
C LYS A 2 26.08 -47.04 -29.16
N LYS A 3 26.02 -45.71 -29.05
CA LYS A 3 25.59 -44.85 -27.93
C LYS A 3 26.05 -43.42 -28.28
N PRO A 4 25.12 -42.48 -28.55
CA PRO A 4 24.78 -41.50 -27.52
C PRO A 4 23.37 -40.90 -27.74
N LEU A 5 22.29 -41.64 -27.44
CA LEU A 5 20.93 -41.05 -27.42
C LEU A 5 20.29 -41.09 -26.02
N PHE A 6 20.75 -42.01 -25.17
CA PHE A 6 20.22 -42.16 -23.80
C PHE A 6 20.68 -41.06 -22.83
N PHE A 7 21.81 -40.41 -23.08
CA PHE A 7 22.36 -39.42 -22.14
C PHE A 7 21.64 -38.06 -22.24
N PHE A 8 21.12 -37.69 -23.42
CA PHE A 8 20.46 -36.39 -23.62
C PHE A 8 19.03 -36.36 -23.07
N LEU A 9 18.32 -37.49 -23.11
CA LEU A 9 16.95 -37.61 -22.56
C LEU A 9 16.92 -37.58 -21.02
N MET A 10 17.96 -38.12 -20.37
CA MET A 10 18.04 -38.18 -18.91
C MET A 10 18.42 -36.83 -18.28
N VAL A 11 19.27 -36.03 -18.94
CA VAL A 11 19.64 -34.68 -18.47
C VAL A 11 18.47 -33.71 -18.61
N SER A 12 17.70 -33.78 -19.70
CA SER A 12 16.51 -32.93 -19.90
C SER A 12 15.40 -33.22 -18.88
N ALA A 13 15.17 -34.50 -18.54
CA ALA A 13 14.20 -34.87 -17.51
C ALA A 13 14.60 -34.39 -16.10
N CYS A 14 15.88 -34.47 -15.72
CA CYS A 14 16.35 -33.98 -14.42
C CYS A 14 16.25 -32.45 -14.27
N VAL A 15 16.47 -31.69 -15.35
CA VAL A 15 16.35 -30.22 -15.33
C VAL A 15 14.87 -29.80 -15.21
N LEU A 16 13.95 -30.47 -15.91
CA LEU A 16 12.51 -30.23 -15.78
C LEU A 16 11.98 -30.56 -14.38
N ILE A 17 12.41 -31.67 -13.78
CA ILE A 17 11.98 -32.07 -12.42
C ILE A 17 12.52 -31.08 -11.35
N GLY A 18 13.76 -30.61 -11.50
CA GLY A 18 14.37 -29.62 -10.60
C GLY A 18 13.66 -28.26 -10.64
N ALA A 19 13.30 -27.78 -11.83
CA ALA A 19 12.56 -26.52 -11.97
C ALA A 19 11.16 -26.60 -11.35
N ILE A 20 10.40 -27.68 -11.62
CA ILE A 20 9.05 -27.88 -11.06
C ILE A 20 9.08 -27.90 -9.51
N SER A 21 10.12 -28.49 -8.92
CA SER A 21 10.26 -28.58 -7.46
C SER A 21 10.47 -27.21 -6.80
N LEU A 22 11.29 -26.34 -7.40
CA LEU A 22 11.53 -24.99 -6.88
C LEU A 22 10.31 -24.07 -6.99
N PHE A 23 9.57 -24.14 -8.11
CA PHE A 23 8.32 -23.38 -8.28
C PHE A 23 7.25 -23.80 -7.27
N SER A 24 7.15 -25.10 -6.97
CA SER A 24 6.21 -25.63 -5.99
C SER A 24 6.53 -25.19 -4.56
N GLN A 25 7.82 -25.22 -4.18
CA GLN A 25 8.27 -24.75 -2.86
C GLN A 25 7.98 -23.26 -2.65
N ASN A 26 8.26 -22.42 -3.64
CA ASN A 26 8.03 -20.98 -3.51
C ASN A 26 6.52 -20.65 -3.42
N ARG A 27 5.67 -21.36 -4.17
CA ARG A 27 4.20 -21.21 -4.01
C ARG A 27 3.73 -21.62 -2.63
N THR A 28 4.27 -22.71 -2.08
CA THR A 28 3.92 -23.18 -0.74
C THR A 28 4.32 -22.15 0.32
N ALA A 29 5.53 -21.59 0.23
CA ALA A 29 6.00 -20.53 1.12
C ALA A 29 5.14 -19.26 1.04
N LEU A 30 4.69 -18.86 -0.16
CA LEU A 30 3.80 -17.70 -0.33
C LEU A 30 2.43 -17.95 0.33
N ILE A 31 1.88 -19.16 0.20
CA ILE A 31 0.63 -19.54 0.84
C ILE A 31 0.77 -19.49 2.37
N GLU A 32 1.85 -20.04 2.93
CA GLU A 32 2.11 -20.01 4.37
C GLU A 32 2.30 -18.58 4.91
N GLN A 33 2.99 -17.72 4.14
CA GLN A 33 3.13 -16.30 4.46
C GLN A 33 1.76 -15.61 4.47
N ASN A 34 0.93 -15.84 3.46
CA ASN A 34 -0.41 -15.27 3.38
C ASN A 34 -1.33 -15.79 4.50
N GLU A 35 -1.27 -17.06 4.86
CA GLU A 35 -2.05 -17.59 5.99
C GLU A 35 -1.62 -16.98 7.33
N SER A 36 -0.33 -16.65 7.49
CA SER A 36 0.16 -15.91 8.65
C SER A 36 -0.41 -14.49 8.68
N LEU A 37 -0.41 -13.80 7.53
CA LEU A 37 -1.04 -12.49 7.38
C LEU A 37 -2.53 -12.52 7.70
N PHE A 38 -3.29 -13.52 7.25
CA PHE A 38 -4.73 -13.62 7.54
C PHE A 38 -5.02 -13.78 9.02
N LYS A 39 -4.19 -14.54 9.76
CA LYS A 39 -4.31 -14.64 11.23
C LYS A 39 -4.04 -13.30 11.90
N THR A 40 -3.03 -12.56 11.43
CA THR A 40 -2.71 -11.22 11.93
C THR A 40 -3.86 -10.25 11.67
N LEU A 41 -4.38 -10.19 10.44
CA LEU A 41 -5.56 -9.38 10.08
C LEU A 41 -6.76 -9.70 10.97
N GLN A 42 -7.06 -10.99 11.18
CA GLN A 42 -8.14 -11.43 12.05
C GLN A 42 -7.96 -10.98 13.50
N SER A 43 -6.73 -11.08 14.02
CA SER A 43 -6.42 -10.75 15.41
C SER A 43 -6.43 -9.25 15.67
N VAL A 44 -5.90 -8.45 14.75
CA VAL A 44 -5.69 -7.01 14.95
C VAL A 44 -6.94 -6.21 14.61
N HIS A 45 -7.58 -6.51 13.48
CA HIS A 45 -8.78 -5.82 12.99
C HIS A 45 -10.07 -6.56 13.30
N HIS A 46 -10.01 -7.56 14.21
CA HIS A 46 -11.17 -8.32 14.69
C HIS A 46 -12.10 -8.90 13.61
N LEU A 47 -11.53 -9.22 12.43
CA LEU A 47 -12.32 -9.67 11.28
C LEU A 47 -13.01 -11.02 11.57
N THR A 48 -14.27 -11.11 11.15
CA THR A 48 -15.03 -12.36 11.24
C THR A 48 -14.41 -13.46 10.37
N VAL A 49 -14.70 -14.72 10.68
CA VAL A 49 -14.27 -15.87 9.86
C VAL A 49 -14.69 -15.69 8.40
N LYS A 50 -15.91 -15.20 8.15
CA LYS A 50 -16.40 -14.94 6.81
C LYS A 50 -15.57 -13.88 6.08
N GLN A 51 -15.26 -12.76 6.72
CA GLN A 51 -14.46 -11.69 6.10
C GLN A 51 -13.06 -12.21 5.71
N ILE A 52 -12.42 -13.00 6.59
CA ILE A 52 -11.13 -13.63 6.28
C ILE A 52 -11.22 -14.63 5.13
N GLU A 53 -12.29 -15.43 5.07
CA GLU A 53 -12.52 -16.33 3.93
C GLU A 53 -12.68 -15.58 2.61
N ASP A 54 -13.37 -14.44 2.62
CA ASP A 54 -13.56 -13.61 1.43
C ASP A 54 -12.25 -12.95 0.99
N VAL A 55 -11.44 -12.42 1.92
CA VAL A 55 -10.07 -11.93 1.62
C VAL A 55 -9.20 -13.05 1.07
N ARG A 56 -9.24 -14.25 1.66
CA ARG A 56 -8.47 -15.42 1.20
C ARG A 56 -8.83 -15.81 -0.24
N LYS A 57 -10.12 -15.79 -0.60
CA LYS A 57 -10.58 -16.06 -1.98
C LYS A 57 -10.01 -15.03 -2.97
N ILE A 58 -9.92 -13.77 -2.58
CA ILE A 58 -9.34 -12.71 -3.43
C ILE A 58 -7.85 -13.00 -3.69
N PHE A 59 -7.07 -13.27 -2.64
CA PHE A 59 -5.64 -13.60 -2.75
C PHE A 59 -5.39 -14.83 -3.64
N ALA A 60 -6.23 -15.86 -3.51
CA ALA A 60 -6.10 -17.10 -4.28
C ALA A 60 -6.27 -16.92 -5.80
N ARG A 61 -6.96 -15.87 -6.27
CA ARG A 61 -7.17 -15.61 -7.72
C ARG A 61 -5.92 -15.12 -8.44
N SER A 62 -5.11 -14.28 -7.79
CA SER A 62 -3.92 -13.67 -8.42
C SER A 62 -2.71 -14.61 -8.39
N GLY A 63 -2.55 -15.40 -7.32
CA GLY A 63 -1.42 -16.32 -7.15
C GLY A 63 -0.07 -15.66 -6.85
N TYR A 64 -0.01 -14.33 -6.84
CA TYR A 64 1.20 -13.52 -6.55
C TYR A 64 1.00 -12.50 -5.42
N ILE A 65 -0.25 -12.23 -5.02
CA ILE A 65 -0.53 -11.31 -3.90
C ILE A 65 0.12 -11.84 -2.63
N GLY A 66 0.83 -10.97 -1.93
CA GLY A 66 1.50 -11.27 -0.66
C GLY A 66 2.51 -10.18 -0.32
N GLN A 67 3.42 -10.45 0.60
CA GLN A 67 4.41 -9.45 1.07
C GLN A 67 5.73 -9.51 0.28
N GLY A 68 5.62 -9.84 -1.01
CA GLY A 68 6.74 -10.07 -1.92
C GLY A 68 6.98 -11.54 -2.22
N ASN A 69 8.00 -11.84 -3.02
CA ASN A 69 8.36 -13.22 -3.36
C ASN A 69 9.20 -13.81 -2.21
N PRO A 70 8.73 -14.82 -1.46
CA PRO A 70 9.46 -15.32 -0.28
C PRO A 70 10.87 -15.84 -0.56
N SER A 71 11.12 -16.31 -1.79
CA SER A 71 12.46 -16.78 -2.19
C SER A 71 13.47 -15.65 -2.47
N MET A 72 13.01 -14.42 -2.70
CA MET A 72 13.87 -13.29 -3.09
C MET A 72 13.80 -12.11 -2.13
N THR A 73 12.60 -11.81 -1.62
CA THR A 73 12.36 -10.66 -0.76
C THR A 73 13.03 -10.89 0.58
N LYS A 74 13.94 -9.98 0.93
CA LYS A 74 14.57 -9.94 2.24
C LYS A 74 14.10 -8.69 2.96
N HIS A 75 13.27 -8.90 3.97
CA HIS A 75 12.80 -7.83 4.83
C HIS A 75 13.94 -7.39 5.76
N PRO A 76 14.35 -6.10 5.72
CA PRO A 76 15.53 -5.63 6.47
C PRO A 76 15.33 -5.61 7.99
N VAL A 77 14.09 -5.69 8.47
CA VAL A 77 13.74 -5.61 9.89
C VAL A 77 12.68 -6.67 10.18
N SER A 78 12.86 -7.48 11.22
CA SER A 78 11.81 -8.40 11.70
C SER A 78 10.74 -7.65 12.50
N ILE A 79 9.59 -8.28 12.74
CA ILE A 79 8.52 -7.71 13.56
C ILE A 79 9.06 -7.35 14.96
N ASP A 80 9.66 -8.31 15.67
CA ASP A 80 10.24 -8.09 17.01
C ASP A 80 11.28 -6.94 17.04
N GLN A 81 12.11 -6.84 16.00
CA GLN A 81 13.09 -5.75 15.89
C GLN A 81 12.43 -4.40 15.66
N CYS A 82 11.33 -4.35 14.91
CA CYS A 82 10.55 -3.15 14.71
C CYS A 82 9.85 -2.73 16.01
N GLU A 83 9.17 -3.65 16.68
CA GLU A 83 8.48 -3.40 17.95
C GLU A 83 9.44 -2.90 19.04
N GLU A 84 10.60 -3.54 19.18
CA GLU A 84 11.62 -3.10 20.14
C GLU A 84 12.15 -1.70 19.80
N LYS A 85 12.34 -1.37 18.51
CA LYS A 85 12.73 0.00 18.09
C LYS A 85 11.64 1.02 18.41
N LEU A 86 10.37 0.71 18.16
CA LEU A 86 9.26 1.61 18.49
C LEU A 86 9.20 1.85 20.00
N LYS A 87 9.34 0.79 20.81
CA LYS A 87 9.40 0.87 22.27
C LYS A 87 10.56 1.73 22.76
N GLN A 88 11.76 1.52 22.21
CA GLN A 88 12.95 2.32 22.56
C GLN A 88 12.78 3.80 22.19
N ALA A 89 12.10 4.08 21.07
CA ALA A 89 11.79 5.43 20.63
C ALA A 89 10.59 6.06 21.37
N GLY A 90 9.87 5.29 22.20
CA GLY A 90 8.64 5.75 22.85
C GLY A 90 7.51 6.06 21.88
N VAL A 91 7.54 5.45 20.68
CA VAL A 91 6.51 5.64 19.65
C VAL A 91 5.37 4.64 19.89
N MET A 92 4.15 5.16 19.95
CA MET A 92 2.92 4.36 19.96
C MET A 92 2.01 4.87 18.83
N TYR A 93 1.46 3.94 18.06
CA TYR A 93 0.57 4.27 16.94
C TYR A 93 -0.91 4.07 17.31
N GLU A 94 -1.18 3.28 18.35
CA GLU A 94 -2.50 3.16 18.95
C GLU A 94 -2.96 4.54 19.44
N ASN A 95 -4.17 4.91 19.03
CA ASN A 95 -4.77 6.18 19.36
C ASN A 95 -6.23 5.96 19.76
N PRO A 96 -6.54 5.89 21.08
CA PRO A 96 -7.90 5.61 21.56
C PRO A 96 -8.95 6.61 21.08
N VAL A 97 -8.55 7.85 20.78
CA VAL A 97 -9.46 8.85 20.22
C VAL A 97 -9.82 8.51 18.79
N PHE A 98 -8.82 8.17 17.96
CA PHE A 98 -9.06 7.78 16.56
C PHE A 98 -9.80 6.45 16.48
N GLU A 99 -9.47 5.47 17.32
CA GLU A 99 -10.19 4.20 17.39
C GLU A 99 -11.66 4.40 17.73
N LYS A 100 -11.98 5.36 18.62
CA LYS A 100 -13.36 5.70 18.95
C LYS A 100 -14.11 6.34 17.78
N ILE A 101 -13.43 7.18 16.99
CA ILE A 101 -14.04 7.88 15.85
C ILE A 101 -14.21 6.93 14.66
N CYS A 102 -13.14 6.22 14.30
CA CYS A 102 -13.07 5.38 13.11
C CYS A 102 -13.58 3.95 13.31
N GLY A 103 -13.68 3.48 14.57
CA GLY A 103 -14.18 2.16 14.91
C GLY A 103 -13.19 1.01 14.73
N GLU A 104 -11.98 1.28 14.23
CA GLU A 104 -10.92 0.29 13.97
C GLU A 104 -9.55 0.80 14.42
N LYS A 105 -8.63 -0.14 14.65
CA LYS A 105 -7.24 0.19 14.98
C LYS A 105 -6.52 0.80 13.78
N TYR A 106 -5.58 1.68 14.09
CA TYR A 106 -4.64 2.28 13.13
C TYR A 106 -5.29 3.08 11.99
N MET A 107 -6.56 3.47 12.13
CA MET A 107 -7.16 4.46 11.25
C MET A 107 -6.99 5.87 11.78
N ALA A 108 -7.08 6.88 10.92
CA ALA A 108 -7.08 8.29 11.25
C ALA A 108 -8.32 8.98 10.66
N PRO A 109 -9.01 9.84 11.43
CA PRO A 109 -10.15 10.60 10.92
C PRO A 109 -9.71 11.64 9.89
N LEU A 110 -10.48 11.77 8.81
CA LEU A 110 -10.27 12.78 7.79
C LEU A 110 -11.22 13.97 8.00
N TYR A 111 -10.63 15.15 8.21
CA TYR A 111 -11.35 16.39 8.49
C TYR A 111 -10.51 17.59 8.06
N ASN A 112 -11.12 18.77 8.00
CA ASN A 112 -10.45 20.04 7.80
C ASN A 112 -10.11 20.69 9.15
N PRO A 113 -8.86 20.62 9.64
CA PRO A 113 -8.50 21.15 10.96
C PRO A 113 -8.64 22.67 11.09
N ALA A 114 -8.84 23.41 10.00
CA ALA A 114 -9.09 24.84 10.07
C ALA A 114 -10.51 25.20 10.56
N VAL A 115 -11.47 24.29 10.41
CA VAL A 115 -12.90 24.55 10.67
C VAL A 115 -13.65 23.40 11.34
N GLU A 116 -13.05 22.21 11.42
CA GLU A 116 -13.64 20.99 11.98
C GLU A 116 -12.75 20.42 13.09
N HIS A 117 -13.33 19.55 13.91
CA HIS A 117 -12.63 18.70 14.86
C HIS A 117 -12.56 17.26 14.35
N PRO A 118 -11.64 16.41 14.87
CA PRO A 118 -11.59 15.00 14.51
C PRO A 118 -12.93 14.27 14.63
N GLU A 119 -13.76 14.65 15.60
CA GLU A 119 -15.08 14.07 15.85
C GLU A 119 -16.13 14.41 14.78
N ASP A 120 -15.87 15.43 13.96
CA ASP A 120 -16.74 15.82 12.84
C ASP A 120 -16.44 15.01 11.56
N ALA A 121 -15.36 14.21 11.56
CA ALA A 121 -14.94 13.41 10.42
C ALA A 121 -16.03 12.43 9.98
N CYS A 122 -16.40 12.49 8.70
CA CYS A 122 -17.33 11.56 8.09
C CYS A 122 -16.63 10.31 7.53
N ASP A 123 -15.32 10.40 7.32
CA ASP A 123 -14.50 9.34 6.73
C ASP A 123 -13.21 9.16 7.53
N CYS A 124 -12.66 7.96 7.47
CA CYS A 124 -11.38 7.61 8.06
C CYS A 124 -10.50 6.91 7.03
N ILE A 125 -9.18 6.99 7.22
CA ILE A 125 -8.18 6.35 6.37
C ILE A 125 -7.24 5.48 7.19
N ASP A 126 -6.69 4.44 6.59
CA ASP A 126 -5.62 3.62 7.16
C ASP A 126 -4.36 4.49 7.38
N GLN A 127 -3.70 4.37 8.54
CA GLN A 127 -2.45 5.11 8.83
C GLN A 127 -1.25 4.49 8.12
N PHE A 128 -1.32 3.20 7.79
CA PHE A 128 -0.27 2.49 7.06
C PHE A 128 -0.79 1.90 5.75
N GLU A 129 0.12 1.54 4.85
CA GLU A 129 -0.28 0.74 3.71
C GLU A 129 -0.89 -0.60 4.15
N PHE A 130 -1.83 -1.12 3.35
CA PHE A 130 -2.49 -2.40 3.64
C PHE A 130 -1.45 -3.49 3.97
N PRO A 131 -1.50 -4.11 5.16
CA PRO A 131 -2.71 -4.40 5.96
C PRO A 131 -3.13 -3.38 7.04
N ASP A 132 -2.56 -2.17 7.08
CA ASP A 132 -2.82 -1.17 8.13
C ASP A 132 -2.44 -1.66 9.53
N ILE A 133 -1.22 -2.20 9.65
CA ILE A 133 -0.70 -2.73 10.92
C ILE A 133 0.77 -2.33 11.03
N PRO A 134 1.19 -1.66 12.12
CA PRO A 134 2.59 -1.28 12.30
C PRO A 134 3.47 -2.53 12.31
N CYS A 135 4.71 -2.37 11.83
CA CYS A 135 5.70 -3.44 11.74
C CYS A 135 5.37 -4.61 10.78
N ILE A 136 4.24 -4.57 10.07
CA ILE A 136 3.90 -5.54 9.03
C ILE A 136 4.20 -4.94 7.66
N TYR A 137 4.85 -5.72 6.78
CA TYR A 137 5.18 -5.25 5.44
C TYR A 137 3.93 -5.12 4.56
N PRO A 138 3.87 -4.12 3.66
CA PRO A 138 2.74 -3.94 2.77
C PRO A 138 2.51 -5.14 1.86
N VAL A 139 1.25 -5.41 1.54
CA VAL A 139 0.89 -6.40 0.52
C VAL A 139 1.10 -5.78 -0.86
N VAL A 140 1.79 -6.51 -1.72
CA VAL A 140 2.14 -6.12 -3.09
C VAL A 140 1.53 -7.10 -4.10
N TRP A 141 1.69 -6.80 -5.39
CA TRP A 141 1.10 -7.55 -6.52
C TRP A 141 -0.44 -7.60 -6.52
N VAL A 142 -1.06 -6.56 -5.93
CA VAL A 142 -2.51 -6.35 -5.89
C VAL A 142 -2.93 -5.46 -7.05
N ARG A 143 -3.97 -5.86 -7.79
CA ARG A 143 -4.60 -5.02 -8.81
C ARG A 143 -5.60 -4.05 -8.16
N ALA A 144 -5.86 -2.92 -8.79
CA ALA A 144 -6.82 -1.93 -8.26
C ALA A 144 -8.20 -2.52 -7.91
N LYS A 145 -8.72 -3.42 -8.75
CA LYS A 145 -10.00 -4.12 -8.47
C LYS A 145 -9.90 -5.03 -7.24
N GLU A 146 -8.78 -5.74 -7.08
CA GLU A 146 -8.57 -6.64 -5.94
C GLU A 146 -8.42 -5.84 -4.65
N ALA A 147 -7.77 -4.68 -4.68
CA ALA A 147 -7.68 -3.78 -3.55
C ALA A 147 -9.07 -3.30 -3.09
N ALA A 148 -9.93 -2.87 -4.04
CA ALA A 148 -11.30 -2.49 -3.72
C ALA A 148 -12.12 -3.64 -3.13
N GLU A 149 -12.00 -4.85 -3.69
CA GLU A 149 -12.68 -6.04 -3.17
C GLU A 149 -12.15 -6.45 -1.78
N ILE A 150 -10.85 -6.27 -1.49
CA ILE A 150 -10.26 -6.52 -0.17
C ILE A 150 -10.82 -5.53 0.86
N CYS A 151 -10.86 -4.23 0.54
CA CYS A 151 -11.44 -3.22 1.40
C CYS A 151 -12.92 -3.56 1.71
N GLU A 152 -13.71 -3.87 0.67
CA GLU A 152 -15.12 -4.25 0.83
C GLU A 152 -15.29 -5.52 1.69
N ALA A 153 -14.47 -6.54 1.46
CA ALA A 153 -14.48 -7.76 2.26
C ALA A 153 -14.16 -7.52 3.75
N MET A 154 -13.44 -6.45 4.07
CA MET A 154 -13.14 -6.03 5.44
C MET A 154 -14.18 -5.06 6.02
N GLY A 155 -15.24 -4.72 5.28
CA GLY A 155 -16.23 -3.73 5.72
C GLY A 155 -15.79 -2.28 5.52
N LYS A 156 -14.71 -2.06 4.75
CA LYS A 156 -14.19 -0.74 4.36
C LYS A 156 -14.55 -0.46 2.89
N ARG A 157 -14.04 0.66 2.35
CA ARG A 157 -14.00 0.94 0.91
C ARG A 157 -12.61 1.43 0.53
N LEU A 158 -12.24 1.29 -0.73
CA LEU A 158 -11.03 1.95 -1.23
C LEU A 158 -11.26 3.46 -1.23
N CYS A 159 -10.29 4.22 -0.71
CA CYS A 159 -10.35 5.67 -0.74
C CYS A 159 -10.29 6.18 -2.19
N ASP A 160 -10.88 7.34 -2.44
CA ASP A 160 -10.65 8.04 -3.69
C ASP A 160 -9.35 8.87 -3.64
N ALA A 161 -9.02 9.53 -4.76
CA ALA A 161 -7.82 10.36 -4.83
C ALA A 161 -7.89 11.59 -3.92
N HIS A 162 -9.07 12.12 -3.67
CA HIS A 162 -9.27 13.32 -2.87
C HIS A 162 -9.02 13.05 -1.40
N GLU A 163 -9.59 11.96 -0.88
CA GLU A 163 -9.37 11.47 0.47
C GLU A 163 -7.90 11.14 0.70
N TRP A 164 -7.25 10.48 -0.27
CA TRP A 164 -5.83 10.15 -0.17
C TRP A 164 -4.93 11.39 -0.14
N GLU A 165 -5.18 12.37 -1.01
CA GLU A 165 -4.43 13.62 -1.06
C GLU A 165 -4.64 14.45 0.22
N GLY A 166 -5.88 14.56 0.68
CA GLY A 166 -6.23 15.26 1.93
C GLY A 166 -5.63 14.59 3.16
N ALA A 167 -5.63 13.26 3.21
CA ALA A 167 -4.98 12.48 4.25
C ALA A 167 -3.47 12.74 4.32
N CYS A 168 -2.79 12.72 3.16
CA CYS A 168 -1.36 13.01 3.06
C CYS A 168 -1.02 14.42 3.55
N GLU A 169 -1.89 15.39 3.30
CA GLU A 169 -1.73 16.78 3.77
C GLU A 169 -2.11 16.95 5.25
N GLY A 170 -2.90 16.03 5.80
CA GLY A 170 -3.52 16.17 7.13
C GLY A 170 -4.66 17.20 7.15
N CYS A 171 -5.28 17.47 6.00
CA CYS A 171 -6.34 18.45 5.82
C CYS A 171 -7.26 18.04 4.65
N LEU A 172 -8.46 17.56 4.95
CA LEU A 172 -9.46 17.23 3.95
C LEU A 172 -10.31 18.48 3.62
N GLU A 173 -9.82 19.32 2.71
CA GLU A 173 -10.61 20.42 2.10
C GLU A 173 -11.69 19.85 1.16
N PRO A 174 -12.70 20.61 0.69
CA PRO A 174 -13.60 20.14 -0.37
C PRO A 174 -12.86 19.85 -1.69
N PRO A 175 -13.35 18.90 -2.53
CA PRO A 175 -12.74 18.61 -3.83
C PRO A 175 -12.65 19.86 -4.72
N ASP A 176 -11.47 20.14 -5.27
CA ASP A 176 -11.21 21.34 -6.08
C ASP A 176 -10.75 21.06 -7.53
N TYR A 177 -11.00 19.83 -8.02
CA TYR A 177 -10.56 19.39 -9.35
C TYR A 177 -11.13 20.25 -10.49
N ARG A 178 -10.23 20.90 -11.23
CA ARG A 178 -10.55 21.81 -12.35
C ARG A 178 -10.76 21.08 -13.68
N PHE A 179 -11.66 20.09 -13.71
CA PHE A 179 -11.99 19.35 -14.93
C PHE A 179 -12.58 20.24 -16.04
N ASP A 180 -13.12 21.40 -15.69
CA ASP A 180 -13.55 22.42 -16.63
C ASP A 180 -12.40 22.88 -17.55
N LEU A 181 -11.17 22.90 -17.05
CA LEU A 181 -9.98 23.27 -17.84
C LEU A 181 -9.54 22.18 -18.82
N ALA A 182 -10.00 20.94 -18.61
CA ALA A 182 -9.69 19.80 -19.46
C ALA A 182 -10.69 19.64 -20.63
N MET A 183 -11.90 20.20 -20.52
CA MET A 183 -12.94 20.03 -21.53
C MET A 183 -12.50 20.55 -22.91
N GLY A 184 -12.66 19.70 -23.93
CA GLY A 184 -12.30 20.01 -25.32
C GLY A 184 -10.79 20.16 -25.58
N GLN A 185 -9.93 19.78 -24.64
CA GLN A 185 -8.47 19.80 -24.80
C GLN A 185 -7.92 18.42 -25.17
N THR A 186 -6.72 18.38 -25.74
CA THR A 186 -5.96 17.12 -25.80
C THR A 186 -5.50 16.71 -24.39
N PRO A 187 -5.24 15.41 -24.12
CA PRO A 187 -4.78 14.96 -22.81
C PRO A 187 -3.57 15.74 -22.28
N GLU A 188 -2.57 16.01 -23.13
CA GLU A 188 -1.35 16.72 -22.74
C GLU A 188 -1.65 18.16 -22.33
N LYS A 189 -2.50 18.85 -23.10
CA LYS A 189 -2.91 20.24 -22.85
C LYS A 189 -3.80 20.33 -21.60
N ALA A 190 -4.66 19.34 -21.37
CA ALA A 190 -5.48 19.24 -20.17
C ALA A 190 -4.61 19.11 -18.91
N ILE A 191 -3.65 18.16 -18.92
CA ILE A 191 -2.71 17.96 -17.82
C ILE A 191 -1.90 19.23 -17.55
N GLN A 192 -1.39 19.88 -18.61
CA GLN A 192 -0.65 21.13 -18.49
C GLN A 192 -1.50 22.22 -17.80
N LYS A 193 -2.72 22.46 -18.29
CA LYS A 193 -3.61 23.52 -17.76
C LYS A 193 -4.01 23.27 -16.31
N MET A 194 -4.39 22.04 -15.97
CA MET A 194 -4.76 21.70 -14.60
C MET A 194 -3.57 21.88 -13.64
N ARG A 195 -2.37 21.44 -14.05
CA ARG A 195 -1.14 21.64 -13.26
C ARG A 195 -0.79 23.12 -13.09
N GLU A 196 -0.89 23.93 -14.15
CA GLU A 196 -0.62 25.37 -14.09
C GLU A 196 -1.59 26.07 -13.12
N ALA A 197 -2.89 25.75 -13.21
CA ALA A 197 -3.90 26.31 -12.32
C ALA A 197 -3.68 25.90 -10.86
N HIS A 198 -3.39 24.61 -10.60
CA HIS A 198 -3.02 24.13 -9.26
C HIS A 198 -1.78 24.89 -8.76
N ASN A 199 -0.67 24.85 -9.49
CA ASN A 199 0.57 25.50 -9.07
C ASN A 199 0.37 26.99 -8.79
N GLN A 200 -0.44 27.70 -9.59
CA GLN A 200 -0.74 29.11 -9.37
C GLN A 200 -1.53 29.34 -8.07
N LYS A 201 -2.56 28.53 -7.80
CA LYS A 201 -3.38 28.60 -6.57
C LYS A 201 -2.52 28.38 -5.31
N TYR A 202 -1.67 27.37 -5.32
CA TYR A 202 -0.93 26.94 -4.12
C TYR A 202 0.45 27.61 -3.96
N LYS A 203 0.96 28.34 -4.98
CA LYS A 203 2.31 28.95 -4.97
C LYS A 203 2.63 29.76 -3.71
N ALA A 204 1.67 30.50 -3.19
CA ALA A 204 1.86 31.39 -2.03
C ALA A 204 1.97 30.61 -0.71
N ARG A 205 1.41 29.41 -0.64
CA ARG A 205 1.38 28.55 0.55
C ARG A 205 2.20 27.27 0.41
N LYS A 206 3.10 27.21 -0.57
CA LYS A 206 3.94 26.03 -0.83
C LYS A 206 4.76 25.68 0.42
N SER A 207 4.82 24.40 0.74
CA SER A 207 5.59 23.84 1.85
C SER A 207 6.21 22.50 1.43
N TRP A 208 7.12 22.00 2.27
CA TRP A 208 7.69 20.67 2.16
C TRP A 208 7.47 19.92 3.47
N SER A 209 7.58 18.59 3.45
CA SER A 209 7.44 17.74 4.64
C SER A 209 8.41 18.10 5.78
N TYR A 210 9.47 18.84 5.48
CA TYR A 210 10.49 19.32 6.42
C TYR A 210 10.43 20.82 6.69
N GLY A 211 9.35 21.50 6.29
CA GLY A 211 9.11 22.93 6.58
C GLY A 211 8.87 23.81 5.35
N PRO A 212 8.74 25.13 5.54
CA PRO A 212 8.35 26.08 4.49
C PRO A 212 9.47 26.41 3.50
N ASP A 213 10.72 26.06 3.80
CA ASP A 213 11.87 26.41 2.98
C ASP A 213 12.42 25.17 2.28
N TYR A 214 12.54 25.23 0.95
CA TYR A 214 13.10 24.15 0.15
C TYR A 214 14.57 23.91 0.46
N GLN A 215 14.95 22.64 0.61
CA GLN A 215 16.32 22.23 0.85
C GLN A 215 16.71 21.13 -0.14
N LYS A 216 17.69 21.41 -1.01
CA LYS A 216 18.23 20.41 -1.94
C LYS A 216 18.86 19.26 -1.16
N GLY A 217 18.53 18.03 -1.54
CA GLY A 217 19.04 16.81 -0.92
C GLY A 217 18.20 16.26 0.23
N ILE A 218 17.20 16.99 0.72
CA ILE A 218 16.27 16.51 1.73
C ILE A 218 15.05 15.86 1.04
N CYS A 219 14.61 14.71 1.55
CA CYS A 219 13.43 13.98 1.05
C CYS A 219 13.42 13.74 -0.47
N GLY A 220 14.54 13.26 -1.04
CA GLY A 220 14.62 12.90 -2.47
C GLY A 220 14.81 14.07 -3.44
N SER A 221 15.01 15.29 -2.94
CA SER A 221 15.21 16.51 -3.75
C SER A 221 16.61 16.68 -4.34
N ALA A 222 17.45 15.63 -4.30
CA ALA A 222 18.74 15.59 -5.00
C ALA A 222 18.64 15.02 -6.43
N SER A 223 17.49 14.48 -6.83
CA SER A 223 17.34 13.86 -8.15
C SER A 223 17.41 14.88 -9.28
N GLU A 224 18.11 14.53 -10.35
CA GLU A 224 18.16 15.29 -11.60
C GLU A 224 17.54 14.44 -12.72
N LYS A 225 16.77 15.07 -13.61
CA LYS A 225 16.23 14.35 -14.79
C LYS A 225 17.38 14.12 -15.78
N SER A 226 17.51 12.89 -16.30
CA SER A 226 18.41 12.63 -17.42
C SER A 226 17.97 13.45 -18.65
N PRO A 227 18.90 13.83 -19.55
CA PRO A 227 18.52 14.30 -20.88
C PRO A 227 17.64 13.23 -21.53
N GLY A 228 16.42 13.60 -21.91
CA GLY A 228 15.48 12.74 -22.61
C GLY A 228 15.81 12.59 -24.08
#